data_AF-A0A3L7USI6-F1
#
_entry.id   AF-A0A3L7USI6-F1
#
_cell.length_a   1.000
_cell.length_b   1.000
_cell.length_c   1.000
_cell.angle_alpha   90.00
_cell.angle_beta   90.00
_cell.angle_gamma   90.00
#
_symmetry.space_group_name_H-M   'P 1'
#
loop_
_entity.id
_entity.type
_entity.pdbx_description
1 polymer ?
#
loop_
_entity_poly.entity_id
_entity_poly.type
_entity_poly.pdbx_seq_one_letter_code
_entity_poly.pdbx_strand_id
1 'polypeptide(L)'
;MLRQFAGLWILFFGAIALAQHFGSEKTALAVVVGTLALVVGVPGLFFPRILKPIFVGWMILAFPIGWLVSHVILFLMYWSVFVPIGFILRRMGHDPLRLRKPSVDSYWEQKTQQSSLRRYLKQF
;
A
#
# COMPACT_ATOMS: atom_id res chain seq x y z
N MET A 1 -12.02 -15.70 1.32
CA MET A 1 -11.30 -14.87 2.32
C MET A 1 -11.19 -15.52 3.70
N LEU A 2 -12.27 -15.87 4.42
CA LEU A 2 -12.15 -16.43 5.78
C LEU A 2 -11.30 -17.73 5.86
N ARG A 3 -11.41 -18.61 4.86
CA ARG A 3 -10.58 -19.83 4.74
C ARG A 3 -9.10 -19.55 4.47
N GLN A 4 -8.79 -18.49 3.74
CA GLN A 4 -7.40 -18.08 3.45
C GLN A 4 -6.75 -17.43 4.68
N PHE A 5 -7.53 -16.67 5.45
CA PHE A 5 -7.09 -16.13 6.74
C PHE A 5 -6.76 -17.23 7.74
N ALA A 6 -7.63 -18.26 7.83
CA ALA A 6 -7.37 -19.44 8.66
C ALA A 6 -6.12 -20.20 8.20
N GLY A 7 -5.93 -20.38 6.88
CA GLY A 7 -4.73 -21.02 6.33
C GLY A 7 -3.43 -20.27 6.64
N LEU A 8 -3.44 -18.93 6.50
CA LEU A 8 -2.27 -18.09 6.84
C LEU A 8 -1.93 -18.13 8.32
N TRP A 9 -2.94 -18.16 9.20
CA TRP A 9 -2.73 -18.28 10.64
C TRP A 9 -2.12 -19.64 11.02
N ILE A 10 -2.61 -20.74 10.44
CA ILE A 10 -2.03 -22.08 10.66
C ILE A 10 -0.57 -22.11 10.22
N LEU A 11 -0.25 -21.51 9.07
CA LEU A 11 1.11 -21.47 8.55
C LEU A 11 2.01 -20.60 9.44
N PHE A 12 1.54 -19.42 9.87
CA PHE A 12 2.30 -18.50 10.71
C PHE A 12 2.58 -19.06 12.11
N PHE A 13 1.53 -19.51 12.82
CA PHE A 13 1.70 -20.10 14.15
C PHE A 13 2.39 -21.47 14.11
N GLY A 14 2.15 -22.26 13.06
CA GLY A 14 2.84 -23.54 12.83
C GLY A 14 4.34 -23.37 12.59
N ALA A 15 4.74 -22.37 11.80
CA ALA A 15 6.14 -22.06 11.57
C ALA A 15 6.86 -21.57 12.84
N ILE A 16 6.20 -20.74 13.66
CA ILE A 16 6.74 -20.28 14.95
C ILE A 16 6.89 -21.45 15.93
N ALA A 17 5.93 -22.37 15.99
CA ALA A 17 6.00 -23.55 16.84
C ALA A 17 7.16 -24.49 16.44
N LEU A 18 7.35 -24.70 15.14
CA LEU A 18 8.50 -25.45 14.60
C LEU A 18 9.83 -24.75 14.92
N ALA A 19 9.92 -23.44 14.70
CA ALA A 19 11.14 -22.68 15.00
C ALA A 19 11.51 -22.72 16.49
N GLN A 20 10.52 -22.68 17.39
CA GLN A 20 10.71 -22.83 18.84
C GLN A 20 11.14 -24.26 19.21
N HIS A 21 10.63 -25.28 18.51
CA HIS A 21 10.98 -26.68 18.76
C HIS A 21 12.43 -27.00 18.36
N PHE A 22 12.94 -26.37 17.30
CA PHE A 22 14.33 -26.54 16.86
C PHE A 22 15.34 -25.60 17.55
N GLY A 23 14.88 -24.58 18.29
CA GLY A 23 15.73 -23.48 18.78
C GLY A 23 16.00 -23.41 20.29
N SER A 24 15.36 -24.21 21.16
CA SER A 24 15.60 -24.12 22.62
C SER A 24 15.33 -25.42 23.39
N GLU A 25 16.26 -25.82 24.27
CA GLU A 25 16.17 -26.95 25.21
C GLU A 25 15.10 -26.78 26.32
N LYS A 26 14.22 -25.77 26.22
CA LYS A 26 13.14 -25.51 27.19
C LYS A 26 11.82 -26.11 26.69
N THR A 27 11.78 -27.43 26.61
CA THR A 27 10.66 -28.26 26.15
C THR A 27 9.33 -27.90 26.83
N ALA A 28 9.36 -27.45 28.10
CA ALA A 28 8.17 -27.05 28.84
C ALA A 28 7.46 -25.81 28.26
N LEU A 29 8.20 -24.77 27.84
CA LEU A 29 7.61 -23.57 27.22
C LEU A 29 7.10 -23.87 25.82
N ALA A 30 7.80 -24.72 25.06
CA ALA A 30 7.36 -25.18 23.75
C ALA A 30 6.06 -26.00 23.83
N VAL A 31 5.91 -26.84 24.86
CA VAL A 31 4.67 -27.60 25.11
C VAL A 31 3.53 -26.69 25.54
N VAL A 32 3.77 -25.68 26.39
CA VAL A 32 2.73 -24.70 26.79
C VAL A 32 2.28 -23.85 25.60
N VAL A 33 3.21 -23.33 24.79
CA VAL A 33 2.86 -22.54 23.59
C VAL A 33 2.22 -23.43 22.52
N GLY A 34 2.68 -24.67 22.35
CA GLY A 34 2.11 -25.64 21.41
C GLY A 34 0.72 -26.13 21.81
N THR A 35 0.47 -26.35 23.11
CA THR A 35 -0.88 -26.66 23.63
C THR A 35 -1.79 -25.44 23.56
N LEU A 36 -1.29 -24.22 23.80
CA LEU A 36 -2.06 -22.99 23.58
C LEU A 36 -2.39 -22.81 22.09
N ALA A 37 -1.46 -23.12 21.18
CA ALA A 37 -1.68 -23.09 19.74
C ALA A 37 -2.67 -24.17 19.26
N LEU A 38 -2.67 -25.36 19.86
CA LEU A 38 -3.65 -26.42 19.58
C LEU A 38 -5.03 -26.10 20.17
N VAL A 39 -5.09 -25.64 21.42
CA VAL A 39 -6.35 -25.31 22.11
C VAL A 39 -6.98 -24.04 21.56
N VAL A 40 -6.22 -23.09 21.00
CA VAL A 40 -6.76 -21.90 20.33
C VAL A 40 -6.97 -22.16 18.82
N GLY A 41 -6.10 -22.93 18.19
CA GLY A 41 -6.13 -23.21 16.74
C GLY A 41 -7.15 -24.26 16.31
N VAL A 42 -7.37 -25.32 17.11
CA VAL A 42 -8.32 -26.39 16.77
C VAL A 42 -9.78 -25.93 16.87
N PRO A 43 -10.23 -25.20 17.90
CA PRO A 43 -11.58 -24.63 17.90
C PRO A 43 -11.78 -23.60 16.78
N GLY A 44 -10.68 -22.97 16.33
CA GLY A 44 -10.70 -22.06 15.19
C GLY A 44 -10.99 -22.73 13.85
N LEU A 45 -10.69 -24.03 13.74
CA LEU A 45 -11.01 -24.88 12.58
C LEU A 45 -12.45 -25.39 12.61
N PHE A 46 -13.00 -25.67 13.79
CA PHE A 46 -14.33 -26.31 13.93
C PHE A 46 -15.49 -25.33 14.15
N PHE A 47 -15.27 -24.12 14.69
CA PHE A 47 -16.33 -23.12 14.92
C PHE A 47 -16.10 -21.81 14.15
N PRO A 48 -16.36 -21.78 12.82
CA PRO A 48 -16.28 -20.55 12.01
C PRO A 48 -17.27 -19.45 12.46
N ARG A 49 -18.25 -19.79 13.30
CA ARG A 49 -19.23 -18.86 13.87
C ARG A 49 -18.63 -17.94 14.94
N ILE A 50 -17.62 -18.41 15.68
CA ILE A 50 -16.96 -17.64 16.75
C ILE A 50 -15.78 -16.83 16.21
N LEU A 51 -15.08 -17.31 15.16
CA LEU A 51 -14.03 -16.53 14.50
C LEU A 51 -14.56 -15.33 13.73
N LYS A 52 -15.81 -15.39 13.25
CA LYS A 52 -16.42 -14.30 12.48
C LYS A 52 -16.35 -12.94 13.19
N PRO A 53 -16.82 -12.76 14.44
CA PRO A 53 -16.74 -11.48 15.13
C PRO A 53 -15.30 -11.02 15.39
N ILE A 54 -14.37 -11.92 15.70
CA ILE A 54 -12.95 -11.58 15.90
C ILE A 54 -12.31 -11.12 14.58
N PHE A 55 -12.56 -11.84 13.49
CA PHE A 55 -12.10 -11.45 12.16
C PHE A 55 -12.68 -10.11 11.72
N VAL A 56 -13.97 -9.86 12.00
CA VAL A 56 -14.61 -8.58 11.72
C VAL A 56 -14.00 -7.46 12.58
N GLY A 57 -13.80 -7.68 13.89
CA GLY A 57 -13.14 -6.71 14.76
C GLY A 57 -11.71 -6.38 14.30
N TRP A 58 -10.95 -7.42 13.94
CA TRP A 58 -9.59 -7.25 13.41
C TRP A 58 -9.58 -6.50 12.08
N MET A 59 -10.54 -6.79 11.21
CA MET A 59 -10.68 -6.11 9.92
C MET A 59 -11.12 -4.65 10.08
N ILE A 60 -11.96 -4.33 11.08
CA ILE A 60 -12.32 -2.95 11.45
C ILE A 60 -11.08 -2.17 11.90
N LEU A 61 -10.11 -2.81 12.55
CA LEU A 61 -8.84 -2.17 12.92
C LEU A 61 -7.86 -2.10 11.75
N ALA A 62 -7.75 -3.17 10.95
CA ALA A 62 -6.85 -3.22 9.82
C ALA A 62 -7.24 -2.26 8.68
N PHE A 63 -8.54 -2.01 8.49
CA PHE A 63 -9.04 -1.12 7.44
C PHE A 63 -8.54 0.33 7.56
N PRO A 64 -8.70 1.04 8.70
CA PRO A 64 -8.18 2.39 8.86
C PRO A 64 -6.65 2.44 8.83
N ILE A 65 -5.96 1.39 9.29
CA ILE A 65 -4.50 1.28 9.16
C ILE A 65 -4.11 1.20 7.68
N GLY A 66 -4.77 0.34 6.90
CA GLY A 66 -4.54 0.23 5.46
C GLY A 66 -4.80 1.55 4.73
N TRP A 67 -5.92 2.19 5.04
CA TRP A 67 -6.26 3.52 4.53
C TRP A 67 -5.17 4.54 4.86
N LEU A 68 -4.72 4.60 6.12
CA LEU A 68 -3.67 5.52 6.56
C LEU A 68 -2.35 5.23 5.84
N VAL A 69 -1.93 3.97 5.76
CA VAL A 69 -0.70 3.57 5.06
C VAL A 69 -0.74 3.97 3.59
N SER A 70 -1.86 3.73 2.89
CA SER A 70 -2.02 4.16 1.51
C SER A 70 -1.90 5.69 1.35
N HIS A 71 -2.52 6.46 2.25
CA HIS A 71 -2.43 7.93 2.24
C HIS A 71 -1.02 8.42 2.58
N VAL A 72 -0.36 7.80 3.55
CA VAL A 72 1.00 8.14 3.96
C VAL A 72 1.98 7.85 2.82
N ILE A 73 1.89 6.69 2.17
CA ILE A 73 2.73 6.36 1.03
C ILE A 73 2.51 7.35 -0.11
N LEU A 74 1.25 7.65 -0.45
CA LEU A 74 0.93 8.61 -1.50
C LEU A 74 1.46 10.02 -1.17
N PHE A 75 1.27 10.47 0.07
CA PHE A 75 1.79 11.73 0.57
C PHE A 75 3.32 11.78 0.49
N LEU A 76 3.99 10.72 0.95
CA LEU A 76 5.45 10.62 0.94
C LEU A 76 5.98 10.65 -0.50
N MET A 77 5.32 9.94 -1.42
CA MET A 77 5.71 9.90 -2.83
C MET A 77 5.50 11.27 -3.48
N TYR A 78 4.37 11.94 -3.20
CA TYR A 78 4.11 13.29 -3.70
C TYR A 78 5.14 14.29 -3.18
N TRP A 79 5.38 14.26 -1.87
CA TRP A 79 6.27 15.19 -1.21
C TRP A 79 7.75 14.94 -1.48
N SER A 80 8.17 13.70 -1.70
CA SER A 80 9.58 13.36 -1.99
C SER A 80 9.94 13.42 -3.48
N VAL A 81 8.98 13.27 -4.39
CA VAL A 81 9.23 13.28 -5.83
C VAL A 81 8.72 14.57 -6.46
N PHE A 82 7.41 14.81 -6.42
CA PHE A 82 6.78 15.88 -7.18
C PHE A 82 7.10 17.27 -6.63
N VAL A 83 7.07 17.43 -5.31
CA VAL A 83 7.37 18.70 -4.65
C VAL A 83 8.80 19.18 -4.92
N PRO A 84 9.87 18.37 -4.74
CA PRO A 84 11.22 18.83 -5.03
C PRO A 84 11.45 19.03 -6.52
N ILE A 85 10.86 18.23 -7.41
CA ILE A 85 10.94 18.48 -8.87
C ILE A 85 10.34 19.85 -9.18
N GLY A 86 9.14 20.16 -8.68
CA GLY A 86 8.52 21.47 -8.88
C GLY A 86 9.34 22.61 -8.27
N PHE A 87 9.96 22.39 -7.11
CA PHE A 87 10.82 23.36 -6.46
C PHE A 87 12.10 23.63 -7.27
N ILE A 88 12.75 22.58 -7.80
CA ILE A 88 13.93 22.68 -8.67
C ILE A 88 13.58 23.42 -9.95
N LEU A 89 12.48 23.07 -10.63
CA LEU A 89 12.03 23.76 -11.85
C LEU A 89 11.78 25.25 -11.60
N ARG A 90 11.12 25.59 -10.48
CA ARG A 90 10.91 26.99 -10.07
C ARG A 90 12.21 27.73 -9.81
N ARG A 91 13.19 27.08 -9.16
CA ARG A 91 14.52 27.66 -8.92
C ARG A 91 15.33 27.85 -10.21
N MET A 92 15.16 26.97 -11.20
CA MET A 92 15.77 27.10 -12.52
C MET A 92 15.07 28.13 -13.42
N GLY A 93 14.00 28.79 -12.93
CA GLY A 93 13.25 29.78 -13.70
C GLY A 93 12.39 29.18 -14.83
N HIS A 94 12.32 27.85 -14.92
CA HIS A 94 11.46 27.16 -15.87
C HIS A 94 10.01 27.22 -15.38
N ASP A 95 9.15 27.89 -16.14
CA ASP A 95 7.70 27.93 -15.92
C ASP A 95 6.98 27.17 -17.05
N PRO A 96 7.05 25.82 -17.05
CA PRO A 96 6.43 25.01 -18.12
C PRO A 96 4.91 25.15 -18.16
N LEU A 97 4.29 25.51 -17.02
CA LEU A 97 2.85 25.72 -16.91
C LEU A 97 2.44 27.18 -17.18
N ARG A 98 3.40 28.07 -17.48
CA ARG A 98 3.21 29.51 -17.68
C ARG A 98 2.27 30.13 -16.64
N LEU A 99 2.46 29.72 -15.38
CA LEU A 99 1.64 30.17 -14.25
C LEU A 99 1.89 31.65 -13.91
N ARG A 100 3.03 32.20 -14.33
CA ARG A 100 3.27 33.64 -14.27
C ARG A 100 2.33 34.33 -15.25
N LYS A 101 1.37 35.12 -14.71
CA LYS A 101 0.51 35.99 -15.52
C LYS A 101 1.40 36.95 -16.32
N PRO A 102 1.44 36.84 -17.65
CA PRO A 102 2.05 37.88 -18.47
C PRO A 102 1.12 39.11 -18.45
N SER A 103 1.70 40.31 -18.39
CA SER A 103 0.95 41.57 -18.51
C SER A 103 0.63 41.84 -19.98
N VAL A 104 -0.20 40.98 -20.56
CA VAL A 104 -0.62 41.06 -21.97
C VAL A 104 -2.14 41.07 -22.04
N ASP A 105 -2.68 41.86 -22.98
CA ASP A 105 -4.11 42.03 -23.19
C ASP A 105 -4.81 40.75 -23.66
N SER A 106 -4.04 39.78 -24.17
CA SER A 106 -4.55 38.50 -24.65
C SER A 106 -3.55 37.37 -24.47
N TYR A 107 -4.02 36.21 -24.00
CA TYR A 107 -3.27 34.95 -23.94
C TYR A 107 -3.21 34.23 -25.30
N TRP A 108 -3.68 34.87 -26.37
CA TRP A 108 -3.75 34.26 -27.70
C TRP A 108 -2.37 34.05 -28.29
N GLU A 109 -1.95 32.79 -28.39
CA GLU A 109 -0.76 32.40 -29.15
C GLU A 109 -1.12 32.16 -30.62
N GLN A 110 -0.41 32.83 -31.53
CA GLN A 110 -0.53 32.53 -32.95
C GLN A 110 -0.05 31.10 -33.21
N LYS A 111 -0.99 30.21 -33.54
CA LYS A 111 -0.65 28.87 -34.04
C LYS A 111 0.06 29.03 -35.38
N THR A 112 1.32 28.62 -35.45
CA THR A 112 2.03 28.45 -36.72
C THR A 112 1.24 27.48 -37.58
N GLN A 113 0.70 27.94 -38.71
CA GLN A 113 0.08 27.04 -39.68
C GLN A 113 1.16 26.10 -40.23
N GLN A 114 1.16 24.85 -39.77
CA GLN A 114 2.05 23.83 -40.30
C GLN A 114 1.48 23.35 -41.64
N SER A 115 2.19 23.66 -42.72
CA SER A 115 1.72 23.55 -44.11
C SER A 115 1.64 22.12 -44.69
N SER A 116 1.98 21.08 -43.92
CA SER A 116 2.08 19.73 -44.48
C SER A 116 1.14 18.73 -43.80
N LEU A 117 0.05 18.40 -44.50
CA LEU A 117 -0.92 17.34 -44.15
C LEU A 117 -0.22 16.01 -43.81
N ARG A 118 0.90 15.72 -44.48
CA ARG A 118 1.73 14.51 -44.31
C ARG A 118 2.32 14.35 -42.91
N ARG A 119 2.53 15.43 -42.16
CA ARG A 119 3.06 15.40 -40.79
C ARG A 119 1.97 15.15 -39.75
N TYR A 120 0.74 15.56 -40.05
CA TYR A 120 -0.45 15.28 -39.24
C TYR A 120 -0.74 13.77 -39.15
N LEU A 121 -0.43 13.03 -40.21
CA LEU A 121 -0.63 11.57 -40.30
C LEU A 121 0.45 10.74 -39.57
N LYS A 122 1.47 11.36 -38.97
CA LYS A 122 2.58 10.68 -38.25
C LYS A 122 2.55 10.89 -36.73
N GLN A 123 1.40 11.26 -36.18
CA GLN A 123 1.28 11.64 -34.77
C GLN A 123 1.11 10.45 -33.81
N PHE A 124 0.98 9.22 -34.31
CA PHE A 124 0.91 8.00 -33.50
C PHE A 124 2.12 7.10 -33.74
#